data_AF-H1DHI7-F1
#
_entry.id   AF-H1DHI7-F1
#
_cell.length_a   1.000
_cell.length_b   1.000
_cell.length_c   1.000
_cell.angle_alpha   90.00
_cell.angle_beta   90.00
_cell.angle_gamma   90.00
#
_symmetry.space_group_name_H-M   'P 1'
#
loop_
_entity.id
_entity.type
_entity.pdbx_description
1 polymer ?
#
loop_
_entity_poly.entity_id
_entity_poly.type
_entity_poly.pdbx_seq_one_letter_code
_entity_poly.pdbx_strand_id
1 'polypeptide(L)'
;MERIDYITRKWWFFVILVISQFLFLPYASKNFQVEQINTIIYTTLTNSIQLKISSYSVYFQILSLIILVLLIVLKNRMKLIFNLYVAVSYILFAFVQNIAITEKYGWSIVTVNVIMFLFVAYVWVIEIFQSKNDYSFSPFQWKYSWMILLSLFAYLCPLSADGFNFNPAHFVYKNSATAFCLTTPLFLTLMTLNIPRINIVTYRVTAIIGFIIGLYNMLSFLNPYTINIGILHLPLLIISLYACLLSYRIKSFSVQNK
;
A
#
# COMPACT_ATOMS: atom_id res chain seq x y z
N MET A 1 20.17 9.84 2.20
CA MET A 1 18.92 9.68 2.97
C MET A 1 18.71 10.70 4.06
N GLU A 2 19.75 11.25 4.69
CA GLU A 2 19.56 12.33 5.68
C GLU A 2 18.81 13.55 5.11
N ARG A 3 19.13 13.95 3.87
CA ARG A 3 18.37 15.01 3.16
C ARG A 3 16.90 14.64 2.94
N ILE A 4 16.61 13.40 2.57
CA ILE A 4 15.23 12.93 2.34
C ILE A 4 14.48 12.80 3.68
N ASP A 5 15.11 12.30 4.75
CA ASP A 5 14.52 12.30 6.09
C ASP A 5 14.22 13.72 6.56
N TYR A 6 15.16 14.65 6.38
CA TYR A 6 14.97 16.06 6.72
C TYR A 6 13.77 16.66 6.00
N ILE A 7 13.66 16.44 4.69
CA ILE A 7 12.54 16.92 3.87
C ILE A 7 11.21 16.30 4.34
N THR A 8 11.17 14.96 4.45
CA THR A 8 9.93 14.25 4.81
C THR A 8 9.46 14.51 6.25
N ARG A 9 10.33 15.03 7.13
CA ARG A 9 9.95 15.50 8.47
C ARG A 9 9.19 16.83 8.46
N LYS A 10 9.29 17.63 7.41
CA LYS A 10 8.66 18.95 7.35
C LYS A 10 7.17 18.83 7.07
N TRP A 11 6.36 19.68 7.70
CA TRP A 11 4.91 19.73 7.49
C TRP A 11 4.55 20.02 6.02
N TRP A 12 5.34 20.85 5.33
CA TRP A 12 5.10 21.20 3.93
C TRP A 12 5.21 20.00 3.00
N PHE A 13 5.99 18.97 3.35
CA PHE A 13 6.10 17.77 2.52
C PHE A 13 4.75 17.03 2.42
N PHE A 14 4.06 16.89 3.55
CA PHE A 14 2.70 16.35 3.56
C PHE A 14 1.75 17.22 2.74
N VAL A 15 1.82 18.54 2.89
CA VAL A 15 0.99 19.48 2.13
C VAL A 15 1.21 19.37 0.63
N ILE A 16 2.46 19.24 0.17
CA ILE A 16 2.75 19.02 -1.26
C ILE A 16 2.13 17.72 -1.76
N LEU A 17 2.21 16.63 -0.98
CA LEU A 17 1.59 15.37 -1.37
C LEU A 17 0.07 15.47 -1.46
N VAL A 18 -0.57 16.23 -0.56
CA VAL A 18 -2.02 16.49 -0.61
C VAL A 18 -2.38 17.38 -1.79
N ILE A 19 -1.66 18.49 -2.01
CA ILE A 19 -1.89 19.40 -3.14
C ILE A 19 -1.70 18.66 -4.47
N SER A 20 -0.70 17.77 -4.55
CA SER A 20 -0.44 16.99 -5.76
C SER A 20 -1.63 16.10 -6.16
N GLN A 21 -2.52 15.75 -5.22
CA GLN A 21 -3.73 15.00 -5.55
C GLN A 21 -4.69 15.77 -6.47
N PHE A 22 -4.66 17.10 -6.38
CA PHE A 22 -5.49 17.98 -7.21
C PHE A 22 -4.77 18.44 -8.48
N LEU A 23 -3.43 18.44 -8.47
CA LEU A 23 -2.63 18.84 -9.63
C LEU A 23 -2.56 17.74 -10.69
N PHE A 24 -2.46 16.47 -10.28
CA PHE A 24 -2.29 15.36 -11.19
C PHE A 24 -3.64 14.75 -11.61
N LEU A 25 -4.26 15.38 -12.61
CA LEU A 25 -5.50 14.90 -13.21
C LEU A 25 -5.34 13.50 -13.85
N PRO A 26 -6.39 12.66 -13.87
CA PRO A 26 -6.34 11.41 -14.60
C PRO A 26 -6.16 11.68 -16.10
N TYR A 27 -5.45 10.80 -16.78
CA TYR A 27 -5.29 10.88 -18.23
C TYR A 27 -6.31 9.97 -18.91
N ALA A 28 -6.94 10.45 -19.98
CA ALA A 28 -7.77 9.64 -20.86
C ALA A 28 -7.50 10.01 -22.32
N SER A 29 -7.30 9.00 -23.17
CA SER A 29 -7.04 9.21 -24.61
C SER A 29 -8.27 9.63 -25.42
N LYS A 30 -9.49 9.36 -24.91
CA LYS A 30 -10.76 9.70 -25.55
C LYS A 30 -11.71 10.33 -24.53
N ASN A 31 -12.59 11.22 -24.99
CA ASN A 31 -13.71 11.78 -24.23
C ASN A 31 -13.32 12.35 -22.85
N PHE A 32 -12.12 12.94 -22.73
CA PHE A 32 -11.68 13.56 -21.50
C PHE A 32 -12.49 14.84 -21.24
N GLN A 33 -13.14 14.90 -20.08
CA GLN A 33 -13.89 16.05 -19.59
C GLN A 33 -13.59 16.22 -18.10
N VAL A 34 -13.31 17.44 -17.67
CA VAL A 34 -12.90 17.76 -16.29
C VAL A 34 -14.04 17.45 -15.32
N GLU A 35 -15.29 17.68 -15.73
CA GLU A 35 -16.49 17.39 -14.95
C GLU A 35 -16.66 15.89 -14.68
N GLN A 36 -16.05 15.04 -15.51
CA GLN A 36 -16.16 13.58 -15.44
C GLN A 36 -14.97 12.91 -14.75
N ILE A 37 -14.04 13.65 -14.12
CA ILE A 37 -12.84 13.09 -13.47
C ILE A 37 -13.15 11.91 -12.56
N ASN A 38 -14.15 12.05 -11.67
CA ASN A 38 -14.54 10.97 -10.75
C ASN A 38 -15.02 9.71 -11.51
N THR A 39 -15.75 9.90 -12.61
CA THR A 39 -16.23 8.81 -13.47
C THR A 39 -15.07 8.15 -14.21
N ILE A 40 -14.10 8.93 -14.70
CA ILE A 40 -12.88 8.42 -15.35
C ILE A 40 -12.10 7.55 -14.37
N ILE A 41 -11.86 8.04 -13.15
CA ILE A 41 -11.14 7.29 -12.10
C ILE A 41 -11.88 5.99 -11.79
N TYR A 42 -13.18 6.06 -11.49
CA TYR A 42 -14.00 4.89 -11.19
C TYR A 42 -13.99 3.86 -12.33
N THR A 43 -14.18 4.31 -13.57
CA THR A 43 -14.19 3.45 -14.76
C THR A 43 -12.82 2.80 -14.98
N THR A 44 -11.74 3.53 -14.72
CA THR A 44 -10.36 3.01 -14.83
C THR A 44 -10.10 1.91 -13.81
N LEU A 45 -10.45 2.14 -12.54
CA LEU A 45 -10.20 1.17 -11.47
C LEU A 45 -11.03 -0.12 -11.65
N THR A 46 -12.29 0.02 -12.09
CA THR A 46 -13.22 -1.10 -12.35
C THR A 46 -12.97 -1.85 -13.64
N ASN A 47 -12.11 -1.35 -14.53
CA ASN A 47 -11.69 -2.01 -15.77
C ASN A 47 -10.16 -2.14 -15.88
N SER A 48 -9.48 -2.08 -14.74
CA SER A 48 -8.03 -2.08 -14.66
C SER A 48 -7.42 -3.37 -15.22
N ILE A 49 -6.16 -3.28 -15.63
CA ILE A 49 -5.39 -4.45 -16.11
C ILE A 49 -5.39 -5.56 -15.04
N GLN A 50 -5.38 -5.20 -13.75
CA GLN A 50 -5.48 -6.15 -12.63
C GLN A 50 -6.66 -7.12 -12.77
N LEU A 51 -7.84 -6.60 -13.15
CA LEU A 51 -9.04 -7.42 -13.27
C LEU A 51 -8.95 -8.36 -14.48
N LYS A 52 -8.28 -7.94 -15.56
CA LYS A 52 -8.06 -8.78 -16.75
C LYS A 52 -7.08 -9.93 -16.48
N ILE A 53 -6.09 -9.73 -15.61
CA ILE A 53 -5.12 -10.76 -15.22
C ILE A 53 -5.53 -11.52 -13.95
N SER A 54 -6.78 -11.37 -13.49
CA SER A 54 -7.28 -11.98 -12.26
C SER A 54 -7.18 -13.51 -12.24
N SER A 55 -7.14 -14.19 -13.39
CA SER A 55 -6.89 -15.64 -13.46
C SER A 55 -5.50 -16.04 -12.95
N TYR A 56 -4.52 -15.13 -12.97
CA TYR A 56 -3.17 -15.37 -12.47
C TYR A 56 -2.97 -14.92 -11.01
N SER A 57 -4.03 -14.41 -10.38
CA SER A 57 -4.06 -13.97 -8.98
C SER A 57 -3.48 -14.99 -8.00
N VAL A 58 -3.83 -16.25 -8.19
CA VAL A 58 -3.42 -17.38 -7.34
C VAL A 58 -1.90 -17.44 -7.22
N TYR A 59 -1.18 -17.25 -8.33
CA TYR A 59 0.28 -17.29 -8.33
C TYR A 59 0.87 -16.12 -7.53
N PHE A 60 0.31 -14.91 -7.66
CA PHE A 60 0.74 -13.75 -6.87
C PHE A 60 0.45 -13.94 -5.38
N GLN A 61 -0.71 -14.51 -5.04
CA GLN A 61 -1.10 -14.78 -3.66
C GLN A 61 -0.18 -15.81 -3.00
N ILE A 62 0.08 -16.93 -3.69
CA ILE A 62 1.00 -17.98 -3.22
C ILE A 62 2.41 -17.43 -3.05
N LEU A 63 2.91 -16.67 -4.03
CA LEU A 63 4.24 -16.04 -3.94
C LEU A 63 4.34 -15.09 -2.75
N SER A 64 3.32 -14.24 -2.55
CA SER A 64 3.24 -13.32 -1.41
C SER A 64 3.32 -14.06 -0.07
N LEU A 65 2.53 -15.12 0.09
CA LEU A 65 2.54 -15.96 1.30
C LEU A 65 3.89 -16.63 1.55
N ILE A 66 4.48 -17.23 0.52
CA ILE A 66 5.80 -17.88 0.62
C ILE A 66 6.83 -16.86 1.11
N ILE A 67 6.86 -15.66 0.52
CA ILE A 67 7.81 -14.62 0.91
C ILE A 67 7.58 -14.16 2.35
N LEU A 68 6.33 -14.00 2.78
CA LEU A 68 5.98 -13.62 4.15
C LEU A 68 6.38 -14.69 5.17
N VAL A 69 6.08 -15.96 4.90
CA VAL A 69 6.45 -17.08 5.77
C VAL A 69 7.97 -17.21 5.85
N LEU A 70 8.66 -17.14 4.72
CA LEU A 70 10.13 -17.17 4.69
C LEU A 70 10.73 -15.99 5.42
N LEU A 71 10.16 -14.78 5.33
CA LEU A 71 10.61 -13.62 6.11
C LEU A 71 10.49 -13.87 7.62
N ILE A 72 9.40 -14.46 8.09
CA ILE A 72 9.19 -14.74 9.52
C ILE A 72 10.17 -15.82 10.01
N VAL A 73 10.38 -16.87 9.23
CA VAL A 73 11.23 -18.03 9.60
C VAL A 73 12.72 -17.68 9.50
N LEU A 74 13.13 -17.08 8.38
CA LEU A 74 14.54 -16.81 8.06
C LEU A 74 14.99 -15.40 8.42
N LYS A 75 14.06 -14.52 8.81
CA LYS A 75 14.32 -13.18 9.35
C LYS A 75 15.19 -12.34 8.41
N ASN A 76 16.26 -11.75 8.94
CA ASN A 76 17.19 -10.92 8.18
C ASN A 76 17.87 -11.60 6.99
N ARG A 77 17.91 -12.95 6.92
CA ARG A 77 18.42 -13.65 5.74
C ARG A 77 17.56 -13.39 4.50
N MET A 78 16.27 -13.14 4.68
CA MET A 78 15.31 -12.85 3.60
C MET A 78 15.09 -11.37 3.35
N LYS A 79 15.79 -10.49 4.07
CA LYS A 79 15.62 -9.03 3.99
C LYS A 79 15.70 -8.49 2.56
N LEU A 80 16.73 -8.89 1.81
CA LEU A 80 16.94 -8.41 0.44
C LEU A 80 15.78 -8.83 -0.47
N ILE A 81 15.41 -10.11 -0.42
CA ILE A 81 14.34 -10.67 -1.25
C ILE A 81 13.00 -10.03 -0.91
N PHE A 82 12.72 -9.81 0.38
CA PHE A 82 11.50 -9.14 0.82
C PHE A 82 11.45 -7.68 0.35
N ASN A 83 12.53 -6.91 0.53
CA ASN A 83 12.59 -5.52 0.06
C ASN A 83 12.40 -5.42 -1.46
N LEU A 84 13.00 -6.34 -2.21
CA LEU A 84 12.84 -6.43 -3.67
C LEU A 84 11.40 -6.78 -4.05
N TYR A 85 10.79 -7.75 -3.37
CA TYR A 85 9.39 -8.10 -3.57
C TYR A 85 8.44 -6.93 -3.32
N VAL A 86 8.63 -6.19 -2.23
CA VAL A 86 7.80 -5.02 -1.90
C VAL A 86 7.99 -3.91 -2.94
N ALA A 87 9.22 -3.61 -3.35
CA ALA A 87 9.52 -2.63 -4.38
C ALA A 87 8.84 -2.98 -5.72
N VAL A 88 9.00 -4.22 -6.19
CA VAL A 88 8.37 -4.72 -7.42
C VAL A 88 6.85 -4.71 -7.29
N SER A 89 6.30 -5.08 -6.14
CA SER A 89 4.86 -5.05 -5.88
C SER A 89 4.31 -3.63 -6.04
N TYR A 90 4.97 -2.60 -5.50
CA TYR A 90 4.52 -1.22 -5.67
C TYR A 90 4.61 -0.71 -7.12
N ILE A 91 5.61 -1.16 -7.89
CA ILE A 91 5.67 -0.88 -9.35
C ILE A 91 4.49 -1.53 -10.06
N LEU A 92 4.21 -2.80 -9.76
CA LEU A 92 3.06 -3.51 -10.32
C LEU A 92 1.75 -2.82 -9.91
N PHE A 93 1.59 -2.43 -8.65
CA PHE A 93 0.41 -1.69 -8.20
C PHE A 93 0.25 -0.38 -8.97
N ALA A 94 1.33 0.35 -9.23
CA ALA A 94 1.27 1.60 -9.97
C ALA A 94 0.63 1.39 -11.35
N PHE A 95 1.14 0.45 -12.15
CA PHE A 95 0.67 0.27 -13.53
C PHE A 95 -0.56 -0.63 -13.66
N VAL A 96 -0.62 -1.73 -12.92
CA VAL A 96 -1.63 -2.78 -13.11
C VAL A 96 -2.99 -2.38 -12.52
N GLN A 97 -3.01 -1.66 -11.38
CA GLN A 97 -4.27 -1.17 -10.78
C GLN A 97 -4.79 0.10 -11.43
N ASN A 98 -3.91 0.99 -11.90
CA ASN A 98 -4.30 2.35 -12.26
C ASN A 98 -4.35 2.63 -13.76
N ILE A 99 -4.17 1.59 -14.60
CA ILE A 99 -4.29 1.69 -16.05
C ILE A 99 -5.42 0.77 -16.52
N ALA A 100 -6.26 1.29 -17.41
CA ALA A 100 -7.31 0.54 -18.09
C ALA A 100 -7.38 0.92 -19.57
N ILE A 101 -7.85 -0.02 -20.38
CA ILE A 101 -8.23 0.22 -21.77
C ILE A 101 -9.73 -0.06 -21.86
N THR A 102 -10.50 1.00 -22.13
CA THR A 102 -11.97 1.00 -22.15
C THR A 102 -12.50 1.57 -23.45
N GLU A 103 -13.71 1.21 -23.84
CA GLU A 103 -14.34 1.77 -25.05
C GLU A 103 -14.61 3.26 -24.90
N LYS A 104 -15.08 3.68 -23.70
CA LYS A 104 -15.50 5.05 -23.40
C LYS A 104 -14.33 6.05 -23.36
N TYR A 105 -13.22 5.69 -22.71
CA TYR A 105 -12.08 6.60 -22.47
C TYR A 105 -10.80 6.18 -23.18
N GLY A 106 -10.81 5.06 -23.92
CA GLY A 106 -9.62 4.47 -24.52
C GLY A 106 -8.60 4.07 -23.44
N TRP A 107 -7.34 4.46 -23.64
CA TRP A 107 -6.31 4.42 -22.61
C TRP A 107 -6.63 5.41 -21.50
N SER A 108 -6.87 4.89 -20.30
CA SER A 108 -7.20 5.68 -19.12
C SER A 108 -6.25 5.36 -17.97
N ILE A 109 -5.74 6.39 -17.30
CA ILE A 109 -4.72 6.29 -16.27
C ILE A 109 -5.09 7.19 -15.08
N VAL A 110 -5.10 6.61 -13.87
CA VAL A 110 -5.19 7.40 -12.63
C VAL A 110 -3.79 7.93 -12.29
N THR A 111 -3.38 8.99 -12.98
CA THR A 111 -2.01 9.54 -12.99
C THR A 111 -1.46 9.79 -11.59
N VAL A 112 -2.25 10.39 -10.70
CA VAL A 112 -1.84 10.65 -9.32
C VAL A 112 -1.46 9.37 -8.57
N ASN A 113 -2.26 8.31 -8.68
CA ASN A 113 -1.97 7.04 -8.01
C ASN A 113 -0.69 6.41 -8.55
N VAL A 114 -0.48 6.46 -9.88
CA VAL A 114 0.75 5.97 -10.50
C VAL A 114 1.97 6.68 -9.91
N ILE A 115 1.95 8.01 -9.86
CA ILE A 115 3.05 8.81 -9.30
C ILE A 115 3.29 8.46 -7.82
N MET A 116 2.21 8.40 -7.02
CA MET A 116 2.31 8.07 -5.60
C MET A 116 2.87 6.67 -5.38
N PHE A 117 2.39 5.67 -6.11
CA PHE A 117 2.83 4.28 -5.92
C PHE A 117 4.27 4.08 -6.41
N LEU A 118 4.67 4.77 -7.50
CA LEU A 118 6.06 4.81 -7.94
C LEU A 118 6.96 5.51 -6.91
N PHE A 119 6.48 6.54 -6.22
CA PHE A 119 7.25 7.17 -5.17
C PHE A 119 7.44 6.25 -3.95
N VAL A 120 6.42 5.47 -3.58
CA VAL A 120 6.58 4.39 -2.59
C VAL A 120 7.59 3.35 -3.10
N ALA A 121 7.45 2.89 -4.34
CA ALA A 121 8.40 1.93 -4.92
C ALA A 121 9.84 2.46 -4.88
N TYR A 122 10.04 3.74 -5.20
CA TYR A 122 11.35 4.39 -5.18
C TYR A 122 12.00 4.35 -3.80
N VAL A 123 11.27 4.66 -2.72
CA VAL A 123 11.84 4.59 -1.36
C VAL A 123 12.13 3.16 -0.90
N TRP A 124 11.39 2.17 -1.43
CA TRP A 124 11.69 0.75 -1.22
C TRP A 124 12.88 0.26 -2.05
N VAL A 125 13.08 0.78 -3.27
CA VAL A 125 14.27 0.53 -4.08
C VAL A 125 15.52 1.09 -3.38
N ILE A 126 15.46 2.30 -2.83
CA ILE A 126 16.55 2.84 -2.00
C ILE A 126 16.86 1.93 -0.81
N GLU A 127 15.83 1.33 -0.21
CA GLU A 127 15.96 0.42 0.92
C GLU A 127 16.63 -0.91 0.56
N ILE A 128 16.54 -1.38 -0.69
CA ILE A 128 17.32 -2.53 -1.18
C ILE A 128 18.82 -2.24 -1.03
N PHE A 129 19.27 -1.05 -1.42
CA PHE A 129 20.69 -0.66 -1.38
C PHE A 129 21.20 -0.31 0.02
N GLN A 130 20.37 0.32 0.85
CA GLN A 130 20.77 0.74 2.20
C GLN A 130 20.55 -0.30 3.27
N SER A 131 19.55 -1.17 3.07
CA SER A 131 19.28 -2.32 3.92
C SER A 131 19.13 -1.96 5.40
N LYS A 132 18.47 -0.84 5.71
CA LYS A 132 18.32 -0.30 7.07
C LYS A 132 17.22 -0.98 7.88
N ASN A 133 16.24 -1.59 7.23
CA ASN A 133 15.23 -2.41 7.88
C ASN A 133 15.90 -3.61 8.54
N ASP A 134 15.54 -3.88 9.79
CA ASP A 134 15.84 -5.11 10.52
C ASP A 134 14.53 -5.89 10.66
N TYR A 135 14.55 -7.17 10.27
CA TYR A 135 13.44 -8.11 10.38
C TYR A 135 13.78 -9.26 11.33
N SER A 136 14.58 -9.00 12.36
CA SER A 136 14.90 -9.97 13.42
C SER A 136 13.72 -10.23 14.37
N PHE A 137 12.74 -9.33 14.40
CA PHE A 137 11.60 -9.34 15.33
C PHE A 137 12.02 -9.39 16.81
N SER A 138 13.20 -8.83 17.13
CA SER A 138 13.78 -8.87 18.47
C SER A 138 14.31 -7.51 18.92
N PRO A 139 13.80 -6.93 20.04
CA PRO A 139 12.70 -7.45 20.85
C PRO A 139 11.34 -7.25 20.18
N PHE A 140 10.47 -8.27 20.25
CA PHE A 140 9.13 -8.20 19.67
C PHE A 140 8.26 -7.17 20.42
N GLN A 141 7.73 -6.19 19.69
CA GLN A 141 6.98 -5.08 20.25
C GLN A 141 5.48 -5.43 20.41
N TRP A 142 5.13 -6.15 21.49
CA TRP A 142 3.75 -6.56 21.78
C TRP A 142 2.71 -5.43 21.77
N LYS A 143 3.16 -4.19 22.10
CA LYS A 143 2.34 -2.98 22.01
C LYS A 143 1.71 -2.77 20.61
N TYR A 144 2.34 -3.26 19.55
CA TYR A 144 1.89 -3.09 18.17
C TYR A 144 1.20 -4.33 17.60
N SER A 145 1.00 -5.40 18.39
CA SER A 145 0.41 -6.66 17.92
C SER A 145 -1.02 -6.53 17.40
N TRP A 146 -1.79 -5.53 17.86
CA TRP A 146 -3.14 -5.25 17.33
C TRP A 146 -3.14 -4.97 15.81
N MET A 147 -2.04 -4.45 15.26
CA MET A 147 -1.90 -4.19 13.83
C MET A 147 -1.84 -5.49 13.01
N ILE A 148 -1.39 -6.59 13.61
CA ILE A 148 -1.36 -7.91 12.96
C ILE A 148 -2.78 -8.33 12.61
N LEU A 149 -3.71 -8.21 13.56
CA LEU A 149 -5.11 -8.61 13.34
C LEU A 149 -5.76 -7.78 12.23
N LEU A 150 -5.58 -6.46 12.26
CA LEU A 150 -6.16 -5.58 11.24
C LEU A 150 -5.51 -5.77 9.86
N SER A 151 -4.19 -5.92 9.80
CA SER A 151 -3.51 -6.16 8.51
C SER A 151 -3.85 -7.52 7.93
N LEU A 152 -3.97 -8.57 8.76
CA LEU A 152 -4.46 -9.88 8.32
C LEU A 152 -5.92 -9.82 7.88
N PHE A 153 -6.77 -9.01 8.51
CA PHE A 153 -8.14 -8.83 8.05
C PHE A 153 -8.20 -8.25 6.63
N ALA A 154 -7.43 -7.18 6.35
CA ALA A 154 -7.32 -6.62 5.00
C ALA A 154 -6.71 -7.62 4.02
N TYR A 155 -5.62 -8.29 4.42
CA TYR A 155 -4.89 -9.21 3.57
C TYR A 155 -5.68 -10.49 3.27
N LEU A 156 -6.41 -11.05 4.23
CA LEU A 156 -7.23 -12.24 4.01
C LEU A 156 -8.48 -11.95 3.16
N CYS A 157 -8.92 -10.69 3.13
CA CYS A 157 -10.10 -10.24 2.38
C CYS A 157 -11.34 -11.12 2.62
N PRO A 158 -11.77 -11.30 3.89
CA PRO A 158 -12.85 -12.24 4.22
C PRO A 158 -14.24 -11.73 3.79
N LEU A 159 -14.41 -10.43 3.54
CA LEU A 159 -15.69 -9.86 3.13
C LEU A 159 -15.91 -10.04 1.63
N SER A 160 -17.02 -10.65 1.25
CA SER A 160 -17.55 -10.77 -0.12
C SER A 160 -18.87 -10.00 -0.27
N ALA A 161 -19.46 -9.99 -1.48
CA ALA A 161 -20.78 -9.38 -1.70
C ALA A 161 -21.87 -10.04 -0.83
N ASP A 162 -21.74 -11.33 -0.55
CA ASP A 162 -22.70 -12.14 0.23
C ASP A 162 -22.37 -12.17 1.73
N GLY A 163 -21.39 -11.36 2.19
CA GLY A 163 -20.96 -11.30 3.59
C GLY A 163 -19.61 -12.00 3.84
N PHE A 164 -19.41 -12.49 5.07
CA PHE A 164 -18.15 -13.10 5.49
C PHE A 164 -17.96 -14.51 4.91
N ASN A 165 -16.85 -14.69 4.19
CA ASN A 165 -16.42 -15.98 3.67
C ASN A 165 -15.00 -16.31 4.18
N PHE A 166 -14.92 -17.27 5.11
CA PHE A 166 -13.68 -17.72 5.72
C PHE A 166 -13.09 -18.97 5.03
N ASN A 167 -13.60 -19.36 3.87
CA ASN A 167 -13.04 -20.49 3.14
C ASN A 167 -11.58 -20.18 2.74
N PRO A 168 -10.58 -21.01 3.08
CA PRO A 168 -9.19 -20.80 2.67
C PRO A 168 -9.02 -20.65 1.15
N ALA A 169 -9.87 -21.32 0.36
CA ALA A 169 -9.88 -21.16 -1.09
C ALA A 169 -10.27 -19.73 -1.50
N HIS A 170 -11.23 -19.11 -0.81
CA HIS A 170 -11.66 -17.74 -1.09
C HIS A 170 -10.50 -16.75 -0.98
N PHE A 171 -9.62 -16.92 0.02
CA PHE A 171 -8.42 -16.11 0.16
C PHE A 171 -7.44 -16.25 -1.01
N VAL A 172 -7.23 -17.48 -1.50
CA VAL A 172 -6.30 -17.75 -2.61
C VAL A 172 -6.78 -17.15 -3.93
N TYR A 173 -8.10 -17.18 -4.18
CA TYR A 173 -8.68 -16.70 -5.44
C TYR A 173 -9.03 -15.20 -5.48
N LYS A 174 -9.24 -14.54 -4.33
CA LYS A 174 -9.65 -13.12 -4.30
C LYS A 174 -8.54 -12.10 -4.56
N ASN A 175 -7.28 -12.55 -4.62
CA ASN A 175 -6.14 -11.74 -5.06
C ASN A 175 -5.85 -10.47 -4.24
N SER A 176 -5.83 -10.56 -2.92
CA SER A 176 -5.49 -9.40 -2.10
C SER A 176 -4.03 -8.96 -2.28
N ALA A 177 -3.13 -9.90 -2.61
CA ALA A 177 -1.70 -9.66 -2.77
C ALA A 177 -1.35 -8.72 -3.93
N THR A 178 -2.22 -8.56 -4.93
CA THR A 178 -1.98 -7.60 -6.03
C THR A 178 -2.62 -6.24 -5.79
N ALA A 179 -3.23 -5.99 -4.63
CA ALA A 179 -3.91 -4.73 -4.31
C ALA A 179 -3.07 -3.88 -3.35
N PHE A 180 -2.87 -2.61 -3.69
CA PHE A 180 -2.09 -1.67 -2.85
C PHE A 180 -2.71 -1.57 -1.44
N CYS A 181 -4.04 -1.42 -1.40
CA CYS A 181 -4.76 -1.15 -0.16
C CYS A 181 -4.77 -2.32 0.82
N LEU A 182 -4.73 -3.55 0.32
CA LEU A 182 -4.83 -4.76 1.14
C LEU A 182 -3.45 -5.25 1.61
N THR A 183 -2.38 -4.92 0.88
CA THR A 183 -1.00 -5.34 1.19
C THR A 183 -0.21 -4.30 2.00
N THR A 184 -0.39 -3.01 1.71
CA THR A 184 0.32 -1.94 2.42
C THR A 184 0.15 -1.97 3.95
N PRO A 185 -1.03 -2.28 4.52
CA PRO A 185 -1.19 -2.39 5.97
C PRO A 185 -0.30 -3.50 6.56
N LEU A 186 -0.11 -4.60 5.81
CA LEU A 186 0.76 -5.70 6.21
C LEU A 186 2.24 -5.29 6.19
N PHE A 187 2.68 -4.63 5.12
CA PHE A 187 4.06 -4.14 5.04
C PHE A 187 4.39 -3.13 6.14
N LEU A 188 3.48 -2.18 6.39
CA LEU A 188 3.61 -1.23 7.49
C LEU A 188 3.66 -1.95 8.84
N THR A 189 2.78 -2.93 9.08
CA THR A 189 2.77 -3.72 10.32
C THR A 189 4.10 -4.44 10.53
N LEU A 190 4.65 -5.09 9.51
CA LEU A 190 5.96 -5.75 9.59
C LEU A 190 7.07 -4.78 9.95
N MET A 191 7.07 -3.57 9.40
CA MET A 191 8.01 -2.52 9.79
C MET A 191 7.76 -2.06 11.24
N THR A 192 6.51 -1.83 11.64
CA THR A 192 6.18 -1.33 12.98
C THR A 192 6.62 -2.30 14.08
N LEU A 193 6.46 -3.61 13.86
CA LEU A 193 6.89 -4.65 14.80
C LEU A 193 8.40 -4.67 15.03
N ASN A 194 9.20 -4.09 14.12
CA ASN A 194 10.66 -4.03 14.18
C ASN A 194 11.20 -2.65 14.58
N ILE A 195 10.34 -1.72 15.02
CA ILE A 195 10.79 -0.43 15.59
C ILE A 195 11.69 -0.69 16.81
N PRO A 196 12.79 0.08 16.99
CA PRO A 196 13.22 1.25 16.21
C PRO A 196 14.13 0.95 15.01
N ARG A 197 14.40 -0.33 14.70
CA ARG A 197 15.39 -0.73 13.70
C ARG A 197 14.79 -0.80 12.29
N ILE A 198 14.26 0.32 11.83
CA ILE A 198 13.64 0.44 10.51
C ILE A 198 14.16 1.66 9.75
N ASN A 199 14.04 1.62 8.43
CA ASN A 199 14.17 2.80 7.60
C ASN A 199 12.95 3.72 7.81
N ILE A 200 13.14 4.74 8.62
CA ILE A 200 12.08 5.69 8.99
C ILE A 200 11.49 6.45 7.80
N VAL A 201 12.29 6.69 6.76
CA VAL A 201 11.83 7.41 5.55
C VAL A 201 10.90 6.51 4.73
N THR A 202 11.33 5.27 4.46
CA THR A 202 10.51 4.29 3.75
C THR A 202 9.20 4.06 4.49
N TYR A 203 9.27 3.92 5.81
CA TYR A 203 8.10 3.79 6.68
C TYR A 203 7.16 5.00 6.59
N ARG A 204 7.70 6.23 6.73
CA ARG A 204 6.91 7.47 6.69
C ARG A 204 6.24 7.69 5.35
N VAL A 205 6.98 7.57 4.24
CA VAL A 205 6.43 7.80 2.89
C VAL A 205 5.35 6.78 2.56
N THR A 206 5.59 5.49 2.86
CA THR A 206 4.60 4.43 2.68
C THR A 206 3.34 4.70 3.53
N ALA A 207 3.51 5.15 4.77
CA ALA A 207 2.40 5.47 5.67
C ALA A 207 1.60 6.70 5.21
N ILE A 208 2.25 7.78 4.77
CA ILE A 208 1.56 8.98 4.28
C ILE A 208 0.72 8.65 3.04
N ILE A 209 1.30 7.94 2.08
CA ILE A 209 0.60 7.59 0.84
C ILE A 209 -0.52 6.59 1.12
N GLY A 210 -0.26 5.58 1.96
CA GLY A 210 -1.30 4.67 2.44
C GLY A 210 -2.47 5.40 3.11
N PHE A 211 -2.18 6.43 3.90
CA PHE A 211 -3.20 7.24 4.58
C PHE A 211 -4.04 8.04 3.57
N ILE A 212 -3.41 8.72 2.61
CA ILE A 212 -4.11 9.48 1.56
C ILE A 212 -5.06 8.57 0.77
N ILE A 213 -4.57 7.40 0.33
CA ILE A 213 -5.40 6.42 -0.39
C ILE A 213 -6.49 5.84 0.51
N GLY A 214 -6.19 5.59 1.78
CA GLY A 214 -7.15 5.19 2.79
C GLY A 214 -8.33 6.16 2.90
N LEU A 215 -8.06 7.47 2.88
CA LEU A 215 -9.11 8.50 2.91
C LEU A 215 -10.01 8.43 1.68
N TYR A 216 -9.44 8.26 0.48
CA TYR A 216 -10.25 8.10 -0.74
C TYR A 216 -11.13 6.86 -0.70
N ASN A 217 -10.63 5.75 -0.14
CA ASN A 217 -11.42 4.53 -0.02
C ASN A 217 -12.63 4.69 0.92
N MET A 218 -12.59 5.65 1.86
CA MET A 218 -13.74 5.94 2.74
C MET A 218 -14.93 6.52 1.98
N LEU A 219 -14.75 7.04 0.76
CA LEU A 219 -15.85 7.43 -0.11
C LEU A 219 -16.78 6.24 -0.43
N SER A 220 -16.29 5.00 -0.30
CA SER A 220 -17.12 3.79 -0.42
C SER A 220 -18.26 3.70 0.61
N PHE A 221 -18.17 4.43 1.73
CA PHE A 221 -19.26 4.50 2.71
C PHE A 221 -20.41 5.42 2.28
N LEU A 222 -20.21 6.27 1.27
CA LEU A 222 -21.27 7.14 0.75
C LEU A 222 -22.31 6.36 -0.08
N ASN A 223 -21.98 5.15 -0.52
CA ASN A 223 -22.88 4.29 -1.27
C ASN A 223 -23.21 3.02 -0.44
N PRO A 224 -24.50 2.77 -0.11
CA PRO A 224 -24.91 1.60 0.67
C PRO A 224 -24.44 0.25 0.11
N TYR A 225 -24.29 0.13 -1.21
CA TYR A 225 -23.88 -1.10 -1.87
C TYR A 225 -22.37 -1.38 -1.75
N THR A 226 -21.56 -0.38 -1.35
CA THR A 226 -20.10 -0.49 -1.24
C THR A 226 -19.59 -0.44 0.21
N ILE A 227 -20.49 -0.51 1.21
CA ILE A 227 -20.12 -0.48 2.63
C ILE A 227 -19.12 -1.59 2.98
N ASN A 228 -19.35 -2.82 2.50
CA ASN A 228 -18.44 -3.95 2.75
C ASN A 228 -17.03 -3.70 2.19
N ILE A 229 -16.94 -3.00 1.06
CA ILE A 229 -15.67 -2.57 0.47
C ILE A 229 -15.02 -1.51 1.37
N GLY A 230 -15.79 -0.53 1.85
CA GLY A 230 -15.30 0.48 2.80
C GLY A 230 -14.71 -0.16 4.07
N ILE A 231 -15.40 -1.12 4.67
CA ILE A 231 -14.94 -1.86 5.86
C ILE A 231 -13.62 -2.57 5.59
N LEU A 232 -13.49 -3.24 4.44
CA LEU A 232 -12.27 -3.93 4.03
C LEU A 232 -11.06 -2.99 3.93
N HIS A 233 -11.28 -1.71 3.64
CA HIS A 233 -10.24 -0.70 3.49
C HIS A 233 -9.90 0.06 4.78
N LEU A 234 -10.68 -0.10 5.86
CA LEU A 234 -10.39 0.52 7.17
C LEU A 234 -8.99 0.19 7.72
N PRO A 235 -8.46 -1.04 7.59
CA PRO A 235 -7.10 -1.34 8.04
C PRO A 235 -6.04 -0.43 7.42
N LEU A 236 -6.16 -0.10 6.13
CA LEU A 236 -5.24 0.82 5.47
C LEU A 236 -5.27 2.19 6.14
N LEU A 237 -6.46 2.76 6.32
CA LEU A 237 -6.58 4.08 6.93
C LEU A 237 -6.00 4.10 8.36
N ILE A 238 -6.39 3.14 9.19
CA ILE A 238 -6.02 3.10 10.61
C ILE A 238 -4.53 2.83 10.78
N ILE A 239 -3.99 1.80 10.12
CA ILE A 239 -2.57 1.43 10.23
C ILE A 239 -1.70 2.53 9.63
N SER A 240 -2.05 3.06 8.46
CA SER A 240 -1.27 4.13 7.83
C SER A 240 -1.28 5.42 8.65
N LEU A 241 -2.40 5.82 9.25
CA LEU A 241 -2.45 6.97 10.15
C LEU A 241 -1.55 6.74 11.37
N TYR A 242 -1.69 5.59 12.03
CA TYR A 242 -0.89 5.25 13.21
C TYR A 242 0.61 5.23 12.88
N ALA A 243 0.98 4.58 11.77
CA ALA A 243 2.35 4.49 11.29
C ALA A 243 2.92 5.87 10.94
N CYS A 244 2.12 6.72 10.29
CA CYS A 244 2.50 8.09 9.97
C CYS A 244 2.83 8.87 11.24
N LEU A 245 1.92 8.92 12.22
CA LEU A 245 2.13 9.61 13.50
C LEU A 245 3.35 9.06 14.26
N LEU A 246 3.50 7.74 14.30
CA LEU A 246 4.62 7.10 14.95
C LEU A 246 5.96 7.44 14.27
N SER A 247 5.98 7.60 12.95
CA SER A 247 7.17 7.94 12.17
C SER A 247 7.76 9.32 12.51
N TYR A 248 6.95 10.23 13.04
CA TYR A 248 7.39 11.55 13.51
C TYR A 248 7.84 11.53 14.97
N ARG A 249 7.36 10.55 15.77
CA ARG A 249 7.77 10.36 17.17
C ARG A 249 9.09 9.60 17.30
N ILE A 250 9.40 8.72 16.35
CA ILE A 250 10.65 7.96 16.35
C ILE A 250 11.82 8.89 15.98
N LYS A 251 12.79 9.01 16.88
CA LYS A 251 14.12 9.52 16.53
C LYS A 251 14.82 8.44 15.71
N SER A 252 15.39 8.81 14.55
CA SER A 252 16.16 7.88 13.72
C SER A 252 17.18 7.15 14.58
N PHE A 253 17.28 5.82 14.47
CA PHE A 253 18.26 5.02 15.21
C PHE A 253 19.70 5.50 14.95
N SER A 254 19.98 6.10 13.79
CA SER A 254 21.28 6.72 13.48
C SER A 254 21.63 7.94 14.33
N VAL A 255 20.66 8.55 15.02
CA VAL A 255 20.82 9.71 15.91
C VAL A 255 20.88 9.26 17.38
N GLN A 256 20.44 8.05 17.71
CA GLN A 256 20.51 7.52 19.07
C GLN A 256 21.89 6.93 19.43
N ASN A 257 22.71 6.61 18.42
CA ASN A 257 24.06 6.05 18.58
C ASN A 257 25.18 7.06 18.20
N LYS A 258 24.89 8.36 18.28
CA LYS A 258 25.89 9.45 18.31
C LYS A 258 25.74 10.17 19.64
#